data_AF-A0A932RD72-F1
#
_entry.id   AF-A0A932RD72-F1
#
_cell.length_a   1.000
_cell.length_b   1.000
_cell.length_c   1.000
_cell.angle_alpha   90.00
_cell.angle_beta   90.00
_cell.angle_gamma   90.00
#
_symmetry.space_group_name_H-M   'P 1'
#
loop_
_entity.id
_entity.type
_entity.pdbx_description
1 polymer ?
#
loop_
_entity_poly.entity_id
_entity_poly.type
_entity_poly.pdbx_seq_one_letter_code
_entity_poly.pdbx_strand_id
1 'polypeptide(L)'
;MNTVAIASSELRDLYAKESAAIQQEFSVGGEGSVALARRTAIVESILLRLWGEIISSDPEGPGNFVLVATGGFGRGWLFPHSDIDLLFLHGGGDTEDRFKDCIRQFSQELWDLRLKLSPATRTLAECERFDPNNVEFAISLLDCRYLAGDRDLFSRLREKAVPRLVARECQKLIQNLGEITRSRHHKFGNTVFHLEPNVKDGPGGLRDYNVAYWLALISAMEKLRMWPDPKTLLPVSSRRALDAALDFQMSMRCFLHFRHGRHDNTLTWEAQDEAAARKIGASDTEITTAADWMRVYFGHARAVHRASTQLLEEIPAAWSSLSRQFQSWRSRVSTSDFSVVDGLVFLQQPNTLQNPEMLLRLFHFMAQQGVRMSTTTEYKVEQALPSLAATPPRGAELWLYLQETLVQPHAADALRAMNALRLLPLLLPELKGIEALVVRDFYHRYTVDEHSFLAIEHLHRLRDSQSEWDRRFAELLGELEQPELLYLALLLHDSGKASPGESHVDAGLQLTESCAERLDLDPVDRETLRYLVGSHLEMSAAMRRDVFDPANVMSFAEKVGVPERLKMLCLLTYADVKAVNPEAMTPWKADNLRQLYIAAANYLSRSADERVHTDD
;
A
#
# COMPACT_ATOMS: atom_id res chain seq x y z
N MET A 1 -38.03 37.72 -17.86
CA MET A 1 -37.10 36.57 -17.88
C MET A 1 -36.03 36.85 -16.83
N ASN A 2 -35.85 35.93 -15.87
CA ASN A 2 -35.06 36.16 -14.66
C ASN A 2 -33.56 36.22 -15.01
N THR A 3 -32.85 37.29 -14.65
CA THR A 3 -31.43 37.51 -14.98
C THR A 3 -30.54 36.35 -14.50
N VAL A 4 -30.91 35.75 -13.37
CA VAL A 4 -30.28 34.56 -12.78
C VAL A 4 -30.38 33.33 -13.69
N ALA A 5 -31.52 33.12 -14.36
CA ALA A 5 -31.72 31.97 -15.25
C ALA A 5 -30.89 32.06 -16.54
N ILE A 6 -30.62 33.28 -17.01
CA ILE A 6 -29.75 33.53 -18.17
C ILE A 6 -28.28 33.28 -17.80
N ALA A 7 -27.85 33.79 -16.64
CA ALA A 7 -26.50 33.54 -16.12
C ALA A 7 -26.23 32.05 -15.89
N SER A 8 -27.21 31.30 -15.38
CA SER A 8 -27.11 29.85 -15.18
C SER A 8 -26.92 29.08 -16.51
N SER A 9 -27.59 29.49 -17.59
CA SER A 9 -27.41 28.90 -18.93
C SER A 9 -26.02 29.19 -19.52
N GLU A 10 -25.54 30.43 -19.42
CA GLU A 10 -24.19 30.81 -19.88
C GLU A 10 -23.10 30.06 -19.12
N LEU A 11 -23.25 29.93 -17.80
CA LEU A 11 -22.32 29.20 -16.94
C LEU A 11 -22.30 27.71 -17.29
N ARG A 12 -23.45 27.12 -17.62
CA ARG A 12 -23.55 25.72 -18.07
C ARG A 12 -22.79 25.50 -19.38
N ASP A 13 -23.01 26.36 -20.37
CA ASP A 13 -22.35 26.25 -21.68
C ASP A 13 -20.83 26.47 -21.57
N LEU A 14 -20.42 27.46 -20.77
CA LEU A 14 -19.01 27.70 -20.45
C LEU A 14 -18.37 26.48 -19.79
N TYR A 15 -18.98 25.94 -18.73
CA TYR A 15 -18.45 24.79 -18.01
C TYR A 15 -18.36 23.55 -18.90
N ALA A 16 -19.38 23.28 -19.71
CA ALA A 16 -19.40 22.15 -20.64
C ALA A 16 -18.29 22.27 -21.70
N LYS A 17 -18.13 23.44 -22.31
CA LYS A 17 -17.10 23.72 -23.31
C LYS A 17 -15.69 23.57 -22.74
N GLU A 18 -15.41 24.20 -21.61
CA GLU A 18 -14.07 24.14 -20.99
C GLU A 18 -13.76 22.74 -20.46
N SER A 19 -14.75 22.03 -19.89
CA SER A 19 -14.56 20.65 -19.45
C SER A 19 -14.20 19.72 -20.61
N ALA A 20 -14.87 19.87 -21.76
CA ALA A 20 -14.55 19.12 -22.97
C ALA A 20 -13.14 19.46 -23.50
N ALA A 21 -12.75 20.74 -23.47
CA ALA A 21 -11.40 21.16 -23.87
C ALA A 21 -10.31 20.58 -22.95
N ILE A 22 -10.55 20.53 -21.64
CA ILE A 22 -9.62 19.93 -20.67
C ILE A 22 -9.48 18.43 -20.93
N GLN A 23 -10.59 17.72 -21.14
CA GLN A 23 -10.56 16.28 -21.44
C GLN A 23 -9.81 15.99 -22.76
N GLN A 24 -10.01 16.83 -23.78
CA GLN A 24 -9.32 16.70 -25.06
C GLN A 24 -7.82 17.00 -24.95
N GLU A 25 -7.41 18.00 -24.17
CA GLU A 25 -5.99 18.26 -23.94
C GLU A 25 -5.34 17.12 -23.16
N PHE A 26 -5.99 16.63 -22.10
CA PHE A 26 -5.51 15.48 -21.34
C PHE A 26 -5.44 14.21 -22.20
N SER A 27 -6.34 14.03 -23.16
CA SER A 27 -6.31 12.84 -24.03
C SER A 27 -5.04 12.78 -24.88
N VAL A 28 -4.51 13.95 -25.27
CA VAL A 28 -3.28 14.11 -26.06
C VAL A 28 -2.02 14.12 -25.19
N GLY A 29 -2.00 14.91 -24.11
CA GLY A 29 -0.79 15.14 -23.32
C GLY A 29 -0.62 14.19 -22.12
N GLY A 30 -1.71 13.65 -21.57
CA GLY A 30 -1.67 12.79 -20.38
C GLY A 30 -1.27 13.50 -19.08
N GLU A 31 -1.11 14.83 -19.10
CA GLU A 31 -0.63 15.62 -17.96
C GLU A 31 -1.77 15.93 -16.97
N GLY A 32 -1.80 15.20 -15.86
CA GLY A 32 -2.83 15.37 -14.84
C GLY A 32 -2.82 16.76 -14.20
N SER A 33 -1.65 17.23 -13.80
CA SER A 33 -1.47 18.50 -13.08
C SER A 33 -2.02 19.70 -13.87
N VAL A 34 -1.82 19.74 -15.18
CA VAL A 34 -2.40 20.76 -16.08
C VAL A 34 -3.93 20.66 -16.12
N ALA A 35 -4.46 19.45 -16.30
CA ALA A 35 -5.91 19.23 -16.32
C ALA A 35 -6.57 19.67 -15.00
N LEU A 36 -5.96 19.32 -13.87
CA LEU A 36 -6.38 19.71 -12.52
C LEU A 36 -6.34 21.23 -12.32
N ALA A 37 -5.27 21.90 -12.73
CA ALA A 37 -5.12 23.35 -12.60
C ALA A 37 -6.19 24.09 -13.41
N ARG A 38 -6.39 23.70 -14.68
CA ARG A 38 -7.44 24.28 -15.54
C ARG A 38 -8.84 24.05 -14.99
N ARG A 39 -9.12 22.82 -14.54
CA ARG A 39 -10.44 22.45 -13.99
C ARG A 39 -10.74 23.16 -12.67
N THR A 40 -9.73 23.38 -11.84
CA THR A 40 -9.83 24.18 -10.62
C THR A 40 -10.13 25.64 -10.96
N ALA A 41 -9.38 26.22 -11.90
CA ALA A 41 -9.55 27.62 -12.31
C ALA A 41 -10.93 27.92 -12.90
N ILE A 42 -11.49 27.04 -13.74
CA ILE A 42 -12.83 27.23 -14.31
C ILE A 42 -13.94 27.11 -13.25
N VAL A 43 -13.82 26.18 -12.29
CA VAL A 43 -14.80 26.10 -11.21
C VAL A 43 -14.68 27.31 -10.29
N GLU A 44 -13.46 27.75 -9.98
CA GLU A 44 -13.26 28.95 -9.18
C GLU A 44 -13.84 30.19 -9.85
N SER A 45 -13.70 30.35 -11.17
CA SER A 45 -14.32 31.48 -11.88
C SER A 45 -15.85 31.43 -11.85
N ILE A 46 -16.46 30.23 -11.96
CA ILE A 46 -17.91 30.03 -11.78
C ILE A 46 -18.34 30.43 -10.37
N LEU A 47 -17.62 29.97 -9.34
CA LEU A 47 -17.91 30.29 -7.94
C LEU A 47 -17.82 31.79 -7.66
N LEU A 48 -16.80 32.46 -8.21
CA LEU A 48 -16.62 33.91 -8.06
C LEU A 48 -17.73 34.69 -8.76
N ARG A 49 -18.21 34.22 -9.92
CA ARG A 49 -19.35 34.84 -10.62
C ARG A 49 -20.65 34.67 -9.82
N LEU A 50 -20.94 33.45 -9.36
CA LEU A 50 -22.10 33.19 -8.50
C LEU A 50 -22.03 33.98 -7.19
N TRP A 51 -20.84 34.14 -6.62
CA TRP A 51 -20.63 34.95 -5.42
C TRP A 51 -20.96 36.42 -5.69
N GLY A 52 -20.48 36.97 -6.81
CA GLY A 52 -20.78 38.32 -7.24
C GLY A 52 -22.28 38.56 -7.43
N GLU A 53 -22.97 37.63 -8.09
CA GLU A 53 -24.39 37.77 -8.43
C GLU A 53 -25.33 37.53 -7.23
N ILE A 54 -25.04 36.55 -6.37
CA ILE A 54 -25.96 36.09 -5.31
C ILE A 54 -25.63 36.71 -3.95
N ILE A 55 -24.34 36.87 -3.62
CA ILE A 55 -23.89 37.27 -2.27
C ILE A 55 -23.51 38.75 -2.25
N SER A 56 -22.66 39.20 -3.18
CA SER A 56 -22.22 40.59 -3.23
C SER A 56 -23.32 41.57 -3.65
N SER A 57 -24.45 41.08 -4.17
CA SER A 57 -25.64 41.89 -4.47
C SER A 57 -26.40 42.33 -3.22
N ASP A 58 -26.04 41.82 -2.04
CA ASP A 58 -26.60 42.28 -0.77
C ASP A 58 -26.21 43.76 -0.51
N PRO A 59 -27.18 44.64 -0.18
CA PRO A 59 -26.93 46.07 0.04
C PRO A 59 -25.87 46.43 1.09
N GLU A 60 -25.71 45.63 2.15
CA GLU A 60 -24.69 45.90 3.19
C GLU A 60 -23.38 45.14 2.92
N GLY A 61 -23.28 44.45 1.78
CA GLY A 61 -22.09 43.71 1.33
C GLY A 61 -21.75 42.47 2.18
N PRO A 62 -20.73 41.69 1.79
CA PRO A 62 -20.39 40.41 2.44
C PRO A 62 -19.57 40.57 3.74
N GLY A 63 -19.80 41.63 4.51
CA GLY A 63 -19.08 41.85 5.77
C GLY A 63 -19.29 40.69 6.75
N ASN A 64 -18.23 40.25 7.43
CA ASN A 64 -18.24 39.07 8.30
C ASN A 64 -18.71 37.77 7.63
N PHE A 65 -18.59 37.66 6.30
CA PHE A 65 -18.95 36.46 5.55
C PHE A 65 -17.89 36.13 4.49
N VAL A 66 -17.42 34.88 4.46
CA VAL A 66 -16.33 34.48 3.55
C VAL A 66 -16.50 33.06 3.04
N LEU A 67 -16.21 32.88 1.75
CA LEU A 67 -16.18 31.60 1.06
C LEU A 67 -14.75 31.04 1.07
N VAL A 68 -14.62 29.83 1.58
CA VAL A 68 -13.35 29.13 1.76
C VAL A 68 -13.42 27.79 1.05
N ALA A 69 -12.43 27.47 0.21
CA ALA A 69 -12.23 26.12 -0.29
C ALA A 69 -11.54 25.26 0.77
N THR A 70 -11.96 24.03 0.94
CA THR A 70 -11.32 23.04 1.84
C THR A 70 -11.01 21.74 1.09
N GLY A 71 -10.37 20.79 1.76
CA GLY A 71 -10.10 19.47 1.18
C GLY A 71 -9.35 19.50 -0.15
N GLY A 72 -9.80 18.68 -1.11
CA GLY A 72 -9.17 18.60 -2.45
C GLY A 72 -9.21 19.92 -3.21
N PHE A 73 -10.32 20.65 -3.11
CA PHE A 73 -10.48 21.93 -3.78
C PHE A 73 -9.62 23.04 -3.16
N GLY A 74 -9.46 23.01 -1.84
CA GLY A 74 -8.57 23.89 -1.08
C GLY A 74 -7.11 23.79 -1.52
N ARG A 75 -6.63 22.57 -1.75
CA ARG A 75 -5.30 22.30 -2.35
C ARG A 75 -5.16 22.70 -3.82
N GLY A 76 -6.26 23.05 -4.49
CA GLY A 76 -6.29 23.29 -5.94
C GLY A 76 -6.27 22.00 -6.76
N TRP A 77 -6.70 20.88 -6.18
CA TRP A 77 -6.69 19.56 -6.80
C TRP A 77 -8.11 19.09 -7.11
N LEU A 78 -8.81 19.83 -7.98
CA LEU A 78 -10.15 19.45 -8.40
C LEU A 78 -10.06 18.40 -9.53
N PHE A 79 -10.08 17.13 -9.15
CA PHE A 79 -10.16 16.03 -10.11
C PHE A 79 -11.53 16.01 -10.83
N PRO A 80 -11.62 15.49 -12.07
CA PRO A 80 -12.90 15.24 -12.72
C PRO A 80 -13.83 14.42 -11.81
N HIS A 81 -15.14 14.67 -11.86
CA HIS A 81 -16.15 13.95 -11.06
C HIS A 81 -15.97 13.95 -9.52
N SER A 82 -15.01 14.72 -8.97
CA SER A 82 -14.82 14.89 -7.53
C SER A 82 -15.67 16.03 -6.98
N ASP A 83 -15.91 15.97 -5.68
CA ASP A 83 -16.72 16.94 -4.96
C ASP A 83 -15.97 18.27 -4.76
N ILE A 84 -16.73 19.36 -4.65
CA ILE A 84 -16.25 20.71 -4.37
C ILE A 84 -16.55 20.98 -2.89
N ASP A 85 -15.52 20.90 -2.06
CA ASP A 85 -15.64 21.17 -0.63
C ASP A 85 -15.57 22.68 -0.37
N LEU A 86 -16.68 23.25 0.12
CA LEU A 86 -16.79 24.68 0.44
C LEU A 86 -17.19 24.89 1.89
N LEU A 87 -16.54 25.86 2.53
CA LEU A 87 -16.90 26.39 3.84
C LEU A 87 -17.41 27.82 3.68
N PHE A 88 -18.67 28.04 4.04
CA PHE A 88 -19.29 29.34 4.25
C PHE A 88 -19.04 29.76 5.70
N LEU A 89 -17.99 30.55 5.92
CA LEU A 89 -17.59 31.01 7.24
C LEU A 89 -18.27 32.36 7.55
N HIS A 90 -18.93 32.45 8.70
CA HIS A 90 -19.67 33.65 9.12
C HIS A 90 -19.28 34.14 10.53
N GLY A 91 -19.52 35.42 10.81
CA GLY A 91 -19.17 36.08 12.07
C GLY A 91 -20.12 35.81 13.24
N GLY A 92 -21.34 35.32 12.99
CA GLY A 92 -22.35 35.06 14.02
C GLY A 92 -23.73 34.74 13.43
N GLY A 93 -24.73 34.57 14.29
CA GLY A 93 -26.10 34.16 13.91
C GLY A 93 -26.79 35.15 12.98
N ASP A 94 -26.67 36.46 13.23
CA ASP A 94 -27.28 37.49 12.37
C ASP A 94 -26.76 37.41 10.91
N THR A 95 -25.47 37.15 10.75
CA THR A 95 -24.85 36.96 9.42
C THR A 95 -25.31 35.66 8.78
N GLU A 96 -25.48 34.60 9.56
CA GLU A 96 -26.00 33.32 9.07
C GLU A 96 -27.41 33.47 8.52
N ASP A 97 -28.32 34.05 9.31
CA ASP A 97 -29.72 34.25 8.91
C ASP A 97 -29.82 35.15 7.68
N ARG A 98 -28.98 36.20 7.59
CA ARG A 98 -28.92 37.11 6.43
C ARG A 98 -28.52 36.40 5.14
N PHE A 99 -27.51 35.52 5.17
CA PHE A 99 -27.01 34.85 3.97
C PHE A 99 -27.59 33.44 3.73
N LYS A 100 -28.44 32.92 4.62
CA LYS A 100 -29.01 31.57 4.55
C LYS A 100 -29.69 31.27 3.20
N ASP A 101 -30.55 32.16 2.74
CA ASP A 101 -31.25 31.99 1.47
C ASP A 101 -30.30 32.08 0.27
N CYS A 102 -29.30 32.96 0.36
CA CYS A 102 -28.26 33.10 -0.65
C CYS A 102 -27.37 31.85 -0.73
N ILE A 103 -26.99 31.23 0.40
CA ILE A 103 -26.24 29.96 0.44
C ILE A 103 -27.05 28.85 -0.22
N ARG A 104 -28.36 28.77 0.06
CA ARG A 104 -29.26 27.81 -0.57
C ARG A 104 -29.32 28.01 -2.08
N GLN A 105 -29.50 29.25 -2.54
CA GLN A 105 -29.53 29.58 -3.97
C GLN A 105 -28.19 29.26 -4.64
N PHE A 106 -27.07 29.67 -4.05
CA PHE A 106 -25.73 29.39 -4.54
C PHE A 106 -25.48 27.88 -4.68
N SER A 107 -25.94 27.10 -3.70
CA SER A 107 -25.84 25.63 -3.72
C SER A 107 -26.70 25.01 -4.82
N GLN A 108 -27.91 25.54 -5.02
CA GLN A 108 -28.82 25.09 -6.08
C GLN A 108 -28.23 25.33 -7.47
N GLU A 109 -27.65 26.50 -7.72
CA GLU A 109 -27.02 26.82 -9.02
C GLU A 109 -25.87 25.86 -9.34
N LEU A 110 -25.02 25.53 -8.37
CA LEU A 110 -23.96 24.54 -8.57
C LEU A 110 -24.51 23.14 -8.89
N TRP A 111 -25.59 22.75 -8.21
CA TRP A 111 -26.26 21.48 -8.49
C TRP A 111 -26.88 21.45 -9.89
N ASP A 112 -27.47 22.55 -10.36
CA ASP A 112 -28.03 22.71 -11.71
C ASP A 112 -26.95 22.72 -12.81
N LEU A 113 -25.71 23.06 -12.46
CA LEU A 113 -24.51 22.89 -13.27
C LEU A 113 -23.93 21.47 -13.21
N ARG A 114 -24.57 20.55 -12.46
CA ARG A 114 -24.11 19.18 -12.17
C ARG A 114 -22.76 19.13 -11.47
N LEU A 115 -22.41 20.19 -10.75
CA LEU A 115 -21.25 20.22 -9.87
C LEU A 115 -21.63 19.62 -8.51
N LYS A 116 -20.86 18.64 -8.05
CA LYS A 116 -21.10 18.01 -6.75
C LYS A 116 -20.56 18.90 -5.65
N LEU A 117 -21.45 19.58 -4.94
CA LEU A 117 -21.10 20.46 -3.84
C LEU A 117 -21.14 19.70 -2.50
N SER A 118 -20.14 19.95 -1.67
CA SER A 118 -20.09 19.53 -0.26
C SER A 118 -19.97 20.79 0.61
N PRO A 119 -21.09 21.42 1.01
CA PRO A 119 -21.07 22.69 1.72
C PRO A 119 -21.06 22.50 3.23
N ALA A 120 -20.29 23.32 3.94
CA ALA A 120 -20.33 23.48 5.38
C ALA A 120 -20.57 24.95 5.72
N THR A 121 -21.41 25.22 6.72
CA THR A 121 -21.64 26.58 7.26
C THR A 121 -21.22 26.58 8.72
N ARG A 122 -20.27 27.44 9.09
CA ARG A 122 -19.70 27.51 10.45
C ARG A 122 -19.29 28.91 10.84
N THR A 123 -19.21 29.13 12.14
CA THR A 123 -18.55 30.27 12.77
C THR A 123 -17.06 29.99 13.03
N LEU A 124 -16.26 31.05 13.24
CA LEU A 124 -14.87 30.89 13.69
C LEU A 124 -14.75 30.07 14.99
N ALA A 125 -15.70 30.26 15.92
CA ALA A 125 -15.69 29.58 17.20
C ALA A 125 -15.93 28.07 17.06
N GLU A 126 -16.72 27.65 16.07
CA GLU A 126 -16.89 26.23 15.74
C GLU A 126 -15.65 25.67 15.03
N CYS A 127 -15.04 26.42 14.12
CA CYS A 127 -13.80 26.00 13.46
C CYS A 127 -12.60 25.86 14.42
N GLU A 128 -12.59 26.58 15.55
CA GLU A 128 -11.56 26.46 16.59
C GLU A 128 -11.80 25.29 17.56
N ARG A 129 -12.93 24.58 17.44
CA ARG A 129 -13.29 23.45 18.32
C ARG A 129 -13.08 22.11 17.61
N PHE A 130 -12.40 21.20 18.28
CA PHE A 130 -12.31 19.81 17.85
C PHE A 130 -13.60 19.06 18.22
N ASP A 131 -14.22 18.43 17.22
CA ASP A 131 -15.35 17.51 17.39
C ASP A 131 -14.89 16.07 17.13
N PRO A 132 -14.85 15.20 18.15
CA PRO A 132 -14.51 13.79 17.98
C PRO A 132 -15.43 13.04 17.00
N ASN A 133 -16.67 13.51 16.82
CA ASN A 133 -17.61 12.90 15.88
C ASN A 133 -17.43 13.38 14.44
N ASN A 134 -16.58 14.39 14.22
CA ASN A 134 -16.33 15.00 12.91
C ASN A 134 -14.86 15.41 12.74
N VAL A 135 -13.97 14.42 12.90
CA VAL A 135 -12.52 14.62 12.70
C VAL A 135 -12.21 15.06 11.27
N GLU A 136 -12.95 14.56 10.28
CA GLU A 136 -12.73 14.89 8.87
C GLU A 136 -12.85 16.40 8.60
N PHE A 137 -13.77 17.09 9.29
CA PHE A 137 -13.88 18.54 9.18
C PHE A 137 -12.61 19.25 9.67
N ALA A 138 -12.09 18.89 10.85
CA ALA A 138 -10.86 19.49 11.38
C ALA A 138 -9.66 19.25 10.45
N ILE A 139 -9.55 18.06 9.85
CA ILE A 139 -8.53 17.75 8.85
C ILE A 139 -8.72 18.62 7.59
N SER A 140 -9.96 18.80 7.12
CA SER A 140 -10.27 19.61 5.93
C SER A 140 -9.84 21.08 6.05
N LEU A 141 -9.80 21.62 7.28
CA LEU A 141 -9.33 22.99 7.55
C LEU A 141 -7.82 23.14 7.33
N LEU A 142 -7.04 22.06 7.37
CA LEU A 142 -5.61 22.08 7.06
C LEU A 142 -5.33 22.39 5.59
N ASP A 143 -6.35 22.28 4.74
CA ASP A 143 -6.30 22.59 3.31
C ASP A 143 -6.99 23.92 2.96
N CYS A 144 -7.34 24.75 3.96
CA CYS A 144 -8.19 25.92 3.72
C CYS A 144 -7.54 26.95 2.79
N ARG A 145 -8.30 27.43 1.81
CA ARG A 145 -7.88 28.46 0.85
C ARG A 145 -8.99 29.49 0.63
N TYR A 146 -8.62 30.76 0.69
CA TYR A 146 -9.54 31.87 0.44
C TYR A 146 -10.06 31.85 -1.01
N LEU A 147 -11.36 32.06 -1.18
CA LEU A 147 -11.98 32.30 -2.49
C LEU A 147 -12.54 33.72 -2.60
N ALA A 148 -13.49 34.10 -1.73
CA ALA A 148 -14.21 35.38 -1.81
C ALA A 148 -14.78 35.84 -0.47
N GLY A 149 -15.03 37.14 -0.32
CA GLY A 149 -15.66 37.74 0.87
C GLY A 149 -14.67 38.43 1.80
N ASP A 150 -14.95 38.37 3.11
CA ASP A 150 -14.18 39.05 4.14
C ASP A 150 -12.79 38.44 4.35
N ARG A 151 -11.74 39.17 3.97
CA ARG A 151 -10.33 38.74 4.10
C ARG A 151 -9.84 38.72 5.54
N ASP A 152 -10.33 39.59 6.42
CA ASP A 152 -9.93 39.58 7.83
C ASP A 152 -10.50 38.33 8.51
N LEU A 153 -11.75 37.98 8.20
CA LEU A 153 -12.38 36.77 8.73
C LEU A 153 -11.62 35.50 8.31
N PHE A 154 -11.20 35.39 7.04
CA PHE A 154 -10.35 34.28 6.59
C PHE A 154 -8.95 34.31 7.24
N SER A 155 -8.33 35.48 7.35
CA SER A 155 -7.02 35.62 8.02
C SER A 155 -7.10 35.13 9.47
N ARG A 156 -8.18 35.44 10.18
CA ARG A 156 -8.43 34.93 11.54
C ARG A 156 -8.65 33.42 11.58
N LEU A 157 -9.30 32.82 10.58
CA LEU A 157 -9.41 31.36 10.47
C LEU A 157 -8.01 30.74 10.32
N ARG A 158 -7.28 31.15 9.27
CA ARG A 158 -6.03 30.50 8.86
C ARG A 158 -4.86 30.79 9.81
N GLU A 159 -4.69 32.03 10.23
CA GLU A 159 -3.51 32.45 11.00
C GLU A 159 -3.71 32.34 12.52
N LYS A 160 -4.95 32.16 13.00
CA LYS A 160 -5.25 32.09 14.44
C LYS A 160 -6.04 30.85 14.82
N ALA A 161 -7.24 30.65 14.27
CA ALA A 161 -8.13 29.58 14.73
C ALA A 161 -7.55 28.18 14.47
N VAL A 162 -7.07 27.91 13.25
CA VAL A 162 -6.47 26.61 12.90
C VAL A 162 -5.17 26.34 13.69
N PRO A 163 -4.20 27.28 13.79
CA PRO A 163 -3.03 27.10 14.64
C PRO A 163 -3.36 26.86 16.11
N ARG A 164 -4.37 27.52 16.67
CA ARG A 164 -4.82 27.29 18.05
C ARG A 164 -5.46 25.91 18.25
N LEU A 165 -6.33 25.51 17.32
CA LEU A 165 -6.94 24.18 17.31
C LEU A 165 -5.84 23.11 17.29
N VAL A 166 -4.91 23.20 16.34
CA VAL A 166 -3.79 22.27 16.21
C VAL A 166 -2.91 22.29 17.46
N ALA A 167 -2.59 23.48 17.97
CA ALA A 167 -1.76 23.63 19.16
C ALA A 167 -2.34 22.95 20.40
N ARG A 168 -3.67 23.00 20.55
CA ARG A 168 -4.41 22.44 21.68
C ARG A 168 -4.68 20.94 21.52
N GLU A 169 -4.98 20.50 20.30
CA GLU A 169 -5.53 19.16 20.02
C GLU A 169 -4.60 18.31 19.14
N CYS A 170 -3.33 18.69 19.00
CA CYS A 170 -2.31 18.02 18.15
C CYS A 170 -2.34 16.50 18.30
N GLN A 171 -2.22 16.01 19.54
CA GLN A 171 -2.20 14.57 19.84
C GLN A 171 -3.47 13.85 19.36
N LYS A 172 -4.65 14.46 19.52
CA LYS A 172 -5.91 13.88 19.04
C LYS A 172 -5.97 13.85 17.53
N LEU A 173 -5.59 14.95 16.85
CA LEU A 173 -5.59 15.02 15.39
C LEU A 173 -4.69 13.95 14.78
N ILE A 174 -3.47 13.86 15.30
CA ILE A 174 -2.47 12.89 14.88
C ILE A 174 -2.95 11.46 15.13
N GLN A 175 -3.48 11.17 16.33
CA GLN A 175 -3.98 9.83 16.67
C GLN A 175 -5.12 9.40 15.73
N ASN A 176 -6.12 10.26 15.56
CA ASN A 176 -7.27 9.96 14.70
C ASN A 176 -6.84 9.79 13.24
N LEU A 177 -5.90 10.62 12.74
CA LEU A 177 -5.38 10.48 11.38
C LEU A 177 -4.66 9.13 11.19
N GLY A 178 -3.92 8.68 12.20
CA GLY A 178 -3.30 7.36 12.21
C GLY A 178 -4.32 6.22 12.24
N GLU A 179 -5.38 6.33 13.04
CA GLU A 179 -6.44 5.31 13.13
C GLU A 179 -7.24 5.20 11.81
N ILE A 180 -7.63 6.33 11.22
CA ILE A 180 -8.30 6.39 9.90
C ILE A 180 -7.40 5.76 8.83
N THR A 181 -6.10 6.06 8.85
CA THR A 181 -5.14 5.51 7.89
C THR A 181 -4.97 4.00 8.05
N ARG A 182 -4.77 3.50 9.27
CA ARG A 182 -4.67 2.06 9.55
C ARG A 182 -5.93 1.30 9.15
N SER A 183 -7.11 1.82 9.48
CA SER A 183 -8.40 1.22 9.10
C SER A 183 -8.54 1.12 7.58
N ARG A 184 -8.14 2.17 6.86
CA ARG A 184 -8.13 2.17 5.40
C ARG A 184 -7.14 1.15 4.83
N HIS A 185 -5.89 1.13 5.30
CA HIS A 185 -4.89 0.15 4.86
C HIS A 185 -5.35 -1.30 5.11
N HIS A 186 -6.00 -1.56 6.25
CA HIS A 186 -6.50 -2.89 6.59
C HIS A 186 -7.54 -3.41 5.59
N LYS A 187 -8.43 -2.55 5.07
CA LYS A 187 -9.39 -2.91 4.00
C LYS A 187 -8.69 -3.39 2.72
N PHE A 188 -7.44 -2.97 2.52
CA PHE A 188 -6.57 -3.37 1.41
C PHE A 188 -5.44 -4.30 1.89
N GLY A 189 -5.65 -5.09 2.94
CA GLY A 189 -4.68 -6.11 3.37
C GLY A 189 -3.31 -5.57 3.76
N ASN A 190 -3.20 -4.28 4.10
CA ASN A 190 -1.95 -3.61 4.51
C ASN A 190 -0.80 -3.70 3.48
N THR A 191 -1.10 -3.82 2.19
CA THR A 191 -0.08 -3.92 1.14
C THR A 191 -0.37 -2.97 -0.02
N VAL A 192 0.70 -2.44 -0.62
CA VAL A 192 0.63 -1.65 -1.86
C VAL A 192 0.44 -2.52 -3.09
N PHE A 193 0.75 -3.82 -2.99
CA PHE A 193 0.96 -4.74 -4.11
C PHE A 193 -0.32 -5.41 -4.64
N HIS A 194 -1.45 -4.71 -4.65
CA HIS A 194 -2.67 -5.23 -5.29
C HIS A 194 -2.55 -5.19 -6.81
N LEU A 195 -3.05 -6.23 -7.45
CA LEU A 195 -3.10 -6.35 -8.90
C LEU A 195 -4.06 -5.34 -9.56
N GLU A 196 -5.21 -5.07 -8.94
CA GLU A 196 -6.15 -4.00 -9.33
C GLU A 196 -6.31 -3.00 -8.16
N PRO A 197 -5.34 -2.11 -7.93
CA PRO A 197 -5.29 -1.28 -6.74
C PRO A 197 -6.31 -0.13 -6.78
N ASN A 198 -6.71 0.34 -5.59
CA ASN A 198 -7.39 1.63 -5.46
C ASN A 198 -6.35 2.76 -5.34
N VAL A 199 -6.30 3.66 -6.32
CA VAL A 199 -5.23 4.67 -6.44
C VAL A 199 -5.36 5.83 -5.45
N LYS A 200 -6.53 5.97 -4.81
CA LYS A 200 -6.82 7.06 -3.86
C LYS A 200 -6.66 6.58 -2.43
N ASP A 201 -7.37 5.50 -2.10
CA ASP A 201 -7.54 5.02 -0.74
C ASP A 201 -6.68 3.80 -0.41
N GLY A 202 -6.04 3.14 -1.39
CA GLY A 202 -5.07 2.08 -1.11
C GLY A 202 -3.81 2.59 -0.37
N PRO A 203 -3.06 1.72 0.32
CA PRO A 203 -1.71 2.03 0.79
C PRO A 203 -0.87 2.61 -0.35
N GLY A 204 -0.13 3.69 -0.07
CA GLY A 204 0.67 4.40 -1.09
C GLY A 204 -0.13 5.26 -2.07
N GLY A 205 -1.47 5.32 -1.98
CA GLY A 205 -2.30 6.18 -2.84
C GLY A 205 -2.32 7.65 -2.44
N LEU A 206 -3.12 8.47 -3.16
CA LEU A 206 -3.19 9.92 -2.94
C LEU A 206 -3.57 10.32 -1.51
N ARG A 207 -4.35 9.49 -0.81
CA ARG A 207 -4.69 9.75 0.60
C ARG A 207 -3.48 9.59 1.52
N ASP A 208 -2.57 8.66 1.25
CA ASP A 208 -1.32 8.52 2.02
C ASP A 208 -0.42 9.75 1.84
N TYR A 209 -0.35 10.29 0.61
CA TYR A 209 0.36 11.56 0.37
C TYR A 209 -0.22 12.69 1.23
N ASN A 210 -1.55 12.83 1.24
CA ASN A 210 -2.22 13.85 2.06
C ASN A 210 -1.95 13.64 3.55
N VAL A 211 -1.99 12.39 4.04
CA VAL A 211 -1.66 12.06 5.43
C VAL A 211 -0.24 12.48 5.77
N ALA A 212 0.74 12.16 4.93
CA ALA A 212 2.13 12.57 5.12
C ALA A 212 2.24 14.11 5.22
N TYR A 213 1.62 14.83 4.28
CA TYR A 213 1.60 16.29 4.28
C TYR A 213 0.93 16.87 5.54
N TRP A 214 -0.24 16.36 5.92
CA TRP A 214 -0.98 16.82 7.09
C TRP A 214 -0.23 16.55 8.39
N LEU A 215 0.43 15.41 8.54
CA LEU A 215 1.27 15.10 9.71
C LEU A 215 2.43 16.09 9.83
N ALA A 216 3.13 16.36 8.73
CA ALA A 216 4.21 17.34 8.70
C ALA A 216 3.70 18.75 9.05
N LEU A 217 2.55 19.15 8.48
CA LEU A 217 1.90 20.43 8.74
C LEU A 217 1.48 20.58 10.21
N ILE A 218 0.82 19.55 10.78
CA ILE A 218 0.40 19.54 12.18
C ILE A 218 1.62 19.65 13.10
N SER A 219 2.66 18.85 12.87
CA SER A 219 3.90 18.85 13.68
C SER A 219 4.62 20.21 13.63
N ALA A 220 4.72 20.80 12.43
CA ALA A 220 5.32 22.13 12.27
C ALA A 220 4.48 23.22 12.94
N MET A 221 3.16 23.19 12.78
CA MET A 221 2.23 24.16 13.35
C MET A 221 2.15 24.03 14.89
N GLU A 222 2.26 22.82 15.44
CA GLU A 222 2.38 22.61 16.88
C GLU A 222 3.62 23.32 17.45
N LYS A 223 4.76 23.18 16.79
CA LYS A 223 6.04 23.78 17.23
C LYS A 223 6.06 25.30 17.06
N LEU A 224 5.63 25.78 15.89
CA LEU A 224 5.74 27.19 15.51
C LEU A 224 4.56 28.05 15.98
N ARG A 225 3.43 27.42 16.33
CA ARG A 225 2.17 28.08 16.71
C ARG A 225 1.64 29.06 15.66
N MET A 226 2.01 28.85 14.40
CA MET A 226 1.58 29.64 13.24
C MET A 226 1.47 28.74 12.00
N TRP A 227 0.87 29.25 10.93
CA TRP A 227 0.81 28.53 9.66
C TRP A 227 2.20 28.50 8.99
N PRO A 228 2.84 27.32 8.85
CA PRO A 228 4.19 27.24 8.29
C PRO A 228 4.21 27.41 6.76
N ASP A 229 5.36 27.78 6.21
CA ASP A 229 5.59 27.73 4.76
C ASP A 229 5.60 26.26 4.29
N PRO A 230 4.72 25.85 3.36
CA PRO A 230 4.70 24.50 2.81
C PRO A 230 6.07 24.00 2.31
N LYS A 231 6.93 24.91 1.83
CA LYS A 231 8.28 24.58 1.34
C LYS A 231 9.25 24.14 2.44
N THR A 232 8.87 24.25 3.70
CA THR A 232 9.70 23.87 4.86
C THR A 232 9.28 22.56 5.51
N LEU A 233 8.13 21.99 5.12
CA LEU A 233 7.50 20.85 5.82
C LEU A 233 8.23 19.51 5.63
N LEU A 234 8.83 19.29 4.47
CA LEU A 234 9.47 18.03 4.10
C LEU A 234 10.93 18.26 3.67
N PRO A 235 11.87 17.36 4.04
CA PRO A 235 13.24 17.40 3.53
C PRO A 235 13.29 17.39 2.01
N VAL A 236 14.28 18.06 1.41
CA VAL A 236 14.42 18.20 -0.06
C VAL A 236 14.54 16.84 -0.76
N SER A 237 15.26 15.89 -0.16
CA SER A 237 15.44 14.53 -0.70
C SER A 237 14.11 13.78 -0.79
N SER A 238 13.31 13.78 0.29
CA SER A 238 11.99 13.15 0.33
C SER A 238 10.98 13.86 -0.58
N ARG A 239 11.09 15.20 -0.70
CA ARG A 239 10.20 16.00 -1.55
C ARG A 239 10.28 15.61 -3.02
N ARG A 240 11.47 15.42 -3.59
CA ARG A 240 11.60 15.10 -5.02
C ARG A 240 10.89 13.79 -5.41
N ALA A 241 11.04 12.74 -4.59
CA ALA A 241 10.37 11.46 -4.85
C ALA A 241 8.86 11.56 -4.67
N LEU A 242 8.40 12.31 -3.67
CA LEU A 242 6.98 12.54 -3.39
C LEU A 242 6.31 13.41 -4.45
N ASP A 243 6.98 14.45 -4.95
CA ASP A 243 6.47 15.31 -6.02
C ASP A 243 6.29 14.51 -7.31
N ALA A 244 7.29 13.71 -7.69
CA ALA A 244 7.18 12.82 -8.85
C ALA A 244 6.05 11.79 -8.69
N ALA A 245 5.88 11.23 -7.49
CA ALA A 245 4.77 10.33 -7.19
C ALA A 245 3.40 11.03 -7.23
N LEU A 246 3.32 12.28 -6.76
CA LEU A 246 2.10 13.06 -6.81
C LEU A 246 1.69 13.37 -8.25
N ASP A 247 2.63 13.80 -9.10
CA ASP A 247 2.39 14.09 -10.51
C ASP A 247 1.91 12.85 -11.27
N PHE A 248 2.56 11.70 -11.02
CA PHE A 248 2.13 10.41 -11.56
C PHE A 248 0.70 10.07 -11.11
N GLN A 249 0.42 10.15 -9.80
CA GLN A 249 -0.90 9.81 -9.26
C GLN A 249 -2.00 10.77 -9.71
N MET A 250 -1.70 12.05 -9.87
CA MET A 250 -2.59 13.04 -10.44
C MET A 250 -2.99 12.67 -11.87
N SER A 251 -1.99 12.35 -12.70
CA SER A 251 -2.19 11.94 -14.09
C SER A 251 -3.03 10.66 -14.18
N MET A 252 -2.67 9.65 -13.39
CA MET A 252 -3.39 8.37 -13.34
C MET A 252 -4.85 8.54 -12.87
N ARG A 253 -5.12 9.32 -11.81
CA ARG A 253 -6.50 9.50 -11.33
C ARG A 253 -7.34 10.34 -12.28
N CYS A 254 -6.77 11.36 -12.92
CA CYS A 254 -7.44 12.08 -14.01
C CYS A 254 -7.80 11.12 -15.15
N PHE A 255 -6.85 10.27 -15.56
CA PHE A 255 -7.08 9.24 -16.58
C PHE A 255 -8.25 8.32 -16.23
N LEU A 256 -8.29 7.74 -15.03
CA LEU A 256 -9.38 6.86 -14.60
C LEU A 256 -10.74 7.58 -14.62
N HIS A 257 -10.79 8.83 -14.14
CA HIS A 257 -12.03 9.59 -14.08
C HIS A 257 -12.54 9.96 -15.48
N PHE A 258 -11.67 10.38 -16.39
CA PHE A 258 -12.05 10.65 -17.78
C PHE A 258 -12.44 9.37 -18.54
N ARG A 259 -11.77 8.25 -18.28
CA ARG A 259 -12.08 6.95 -18.88
C ARG A 259 -13.47 6.44 -18.47
N HIS A 260 -13.80 6.51 -17.19
CA HIS A 260 -15.07 5.97 -16.68
C HIS A 260 -16.23 6.97 -16.70
N GLY A 261 -15.96 8.28 -16.82
CA GLY A 261 -16.98 9.32 -16.73
C GLY A 261 -17.64 9.43 -15.33
N ARG A 262 -16.97 8.91 -14.29
CA ARG A 262 -17.47 8.86 -12.91
C ARG A 262 -16.32 8.87 -11.90
N HIS A 263 -16.66 9.03 -10.62
CA HIS A 263 -15.70 8.93 -9.51
C HIS A 263 -15.39 7.45 -9.21
N ASP A 264 -14.47 6.88 -9.99
CA ASP A 264 -13.92 5.53 -9.80
C ASP A 264 -12.40 5.63 -9.67
N ASN A 265 -11.83 5.00 -8.65
CA ASN A 265 -10.39 5.05 -8.38
C ASN A 265 -9.75 3.66 -8.47
N THR A 266 -10.44 2.69 -9.07
CA THR A 266 -9.94 1.32 -9.25
C THR A 266 -9.15 1.23 -10.55
N LEU A 267 -7.92 0.74 -10.47
CA LEU A 267 -7.04 0.56 -11.62
C LEU A 267 -7.20 -0.85 -12.18
N THR A 268 -8.27 -1.05 -12.96
CA THR A 268 -8.60 -2.37 -13.53
C THR A 268 -7.59 -2.82 -14.59
N TRP A 269 -7.62 -4.10 -14.96
CA TRP A 269 -6.76 -4.64 -16.02
C TRP A 269 -6.81 -3.85 -17.32
N GLU A 270 -8.01 -3.53 -17.79
CA GLU A 270 -8.19 -2.80 -19.03
C GLU A 270 -7.75 -1.34 -18.90
N ALA A 271 -7.82 -0.77 -17.69
CA ALA A 271 -7.30 0.56 -17.41
C ALA A 271 -5.77 0.58 -17.40
N GLN A 272 -5.13 -0.48 -16.90
CA GLN A 272 -3.66 -0.64 -16.96
C GLN A 272 -3.15 -0.74 -18.39
N ASP A 273 -3.83 -1.52 -19.26
CA ASP A 273 -3.47 -1.61 -20.68
C ASP A 273 -3.51 -0.26 -21.39
N GLU A 274 -4.61 0.47 -21.21
CA GLU A 274 -4.74 1.78 -21.85
C GLU A 274 -3.77 2.81 -21.24
N ALA A 275 -3.58 2.79 -19.92
CA ALA A 275 -2.62 3.67 -19.25
C ALA A 275 -1.19 3.43 -19.74
N ALA A 276 -0.80 2.16 -19.91
CA ALA A 276 0.51 1.79 -20.45
C ALA A 276 0.67 2.19 -21.92
N ALA A 277 -0.33 1.90 -22.77
CA ALA A 277 -0.31 2.27 -24.18
C ALA A 277 -0.19 3.79 -24.40
N ARG A 278 -0.79 4.58 -23.51
CA ARG A 278 -0.75 6.05 -23.51
C ARG A 278 0.36 6.63 -22.63
N LYS A 279 1.14 5.78 -21.95
CA LYS A 279 2.21 6.15 -21.02
C LYS A 279 1.78 7.18 -19.97
N ILE A 280 0.58 7.03 -19.42
CA ILE A 280 0.00 7.98 -18.47
C ILE A 280 0.93 8.15 -17.25
N GLY A 281 1.33 9.40 -16.97
CA GLY A 281 2.17 9.75 -15.83
C GLY A 281 3.63 9.28 -15.92
N ALA A 282 4.01 8.50 -16.94
CA ALA A 282 5.35 7.95 -17.08
C ALA A 282 5.95 8.33 -18.44
N SER A 283 6.84 9.31 -18.44
CA SER A 283 7.49 9.82 -19.66
C SER A 283 8.62 8.91 -20.19
N ASP A 284 8.82 7.72 -19.62
CA ASP A 284 9.98 6.89 -19.90
C ASP A 284 9.86 6.06 -21.20
N THR A 285 11.00 5.86 -21.86
CA THR A 285 11.09 5.20 -23.17
C THR A 285 11.01 3.67 -23.12
N GLU A 286 11.10 3.06 -21.93
CA GLU A 286 11.19 1.60 -21.75
C GLU A 286 9.87 0.89 -21.36
N ILE A 287 8.74 1.61 -21.30
CA ILE A 287 7.43 0.98 -21.05
C ILE A 287 6.94 0.30 -22.33
N THR A 288 6.95 -1.03 -22.34
CA THR A 288 6.46 -1.84 -23.48
C THR A 288 5.19 -2.60 -23.16
N THR A 289 4.94 -2.91 -21.88
CA THR A 289 3.79 -3.69 -21.42
C THR A 289 3.07 -3.01 -20.24
N ALA A 290 1.85 -3.46 -19.95
CA ALA A 290 1.12 -3.06 -18.74
C ALA A 290 1.88 -3.44 -17.46
N ALA A 291 2.61 -4.57 -17.45
CA ALA A 291 3.42 -4.96 -16.31
C ALA A 291 4.57 -3.99 -16.07
N ASP A 292 5.23 -3.48 -17.12
CA ASP A 292 6.29 -2.47 -17.00
C ASP A 292 5.75 -1.16 -16.42
N TRP A 293 4.60 -0.71 -16.92
CA TRP A 293 3.93 0.49 -16.40
C TRP A 293 3.50 0.31 -14.94
N MET A 294 3.01 -0.88 -14.57
CA MET A 294 2.66 -1.20 -13.18
C MET A 294 3.88 -1.22 -12.25
N ARG A 295 5.07 -1.60 -12.72
CA ARG A 295 6.31 -1.46 -11.92
C ARG A 295 6.62 0.01 -11.60
N VAL A 296 6.37 0.92 -12.55
CA VAL A 296 6.47 2.38 -12.31
C VAL A 296 5.43 2.82 -11.27
N TYR A 297 4.18 2.38 -11.41
CA TYR A 297 3.13 2.63 -10.41
C TYR A 297 3.56 2.18 -9.00
N PHE A 298 4.03 0.94 -8.84
CA PHE A 298 4.46 0.43 -7.53
C PHE A 298 5.70 1.15 -7.00
N GLY A 299 6.58 1.66 -7.88
CA GLY A 299 7.66 2.57 -7.48
C GLY A 299 7.14 3.82 -6.78
N HIS A 300 6.17 4.51 -7.39
CA HIS A 300 5.55 5.70 -6.80
C HIS A 300 4.71 5.39 -5.55
N ALA A 301 3.92 4.31 -5.58
CA ALA A 301 3.12 3.87 -4.43
C ALA A 301 4.01 3.54 -3.21
N ARG A 302 5.13 2.84 -3.43
CA ARG A 302 6.11 2.55 -2.37
C ARG A 302 6.72 3.83 -1.78
N ALA A 303 7.10 4.79 -2.62
CA ALA A 303 7.65 6.06 -2.14
C ALA A 303 6.67 6.82 -1.23
N VAL A 304 5.40 6.89 -1.63
CA VAL A 304 4.34 7.53 -0.81
C VAL A 304 4.06 6.75 0.46
N HIS A 305 3.95 5.42 0.37
CA HIS A 305 3.67 4.56 1.53
C HIS A 305 4.78 4.61 2.57
N ARG A 306 6.05 4.62 2.13
CA ARG A 306 7.21 4.76 3.01
C ARG A 306 7.19 6.10 3.75
N ALA A 307 6.95 7.20 3.04
CA ALA A 307 6.91 8.52 3.66
C ALA A 307 5.76 8.67 4.66
N SER A 308 4.56 8.16 4.32
CA SER A 308 3.41 8.21 5.22
C SER A 308 3.62 7.36 6.47
N THR A 309 4.18 6.15 6.31
CA THR A 309 4.46 5.24 7.41
C THR A 309 5.54 5.79 8.32
N GLN A 310 6.63 6.34 7.77
CA GLN A 310 7.68 6.99 8.55
C GLN A 310 7.11 8.11 9.44
N LEU A 311 6.34 9.02 8.85
CA LEU A 311 5.74 10.12 9.61
C LEU A 311 4.73 9.64 10.65
N LEU A 312 4.05 8.52 10.39
CA LEU A 312 3.16 7.89 11.35
C LEU A 312 3.91 7.24 12.53
N GLU A 313 5.15 6.80 12.30
CA GLU A 313 6.00 6.17 13.32
C GLU A 313 6.74 7.21 14.20
N GLU A 314 7.02 8.40 13.67
CA GLU A 314 7.59 9.52 14.44
C GLU A 314 6.60 10.16 15.44
N ILE A 315 5.33 9.78 15.37
CA ILE A 315 4.29 10.21 16.31
C ILE A 315 4.55 9.54 17.66
N PRO A 316 4.73 10.31 18.76
CA PRO A 316 4.73 9.73 20.10
C PRO A 316 3.44 8.94 20.27
N ALA A 317 3.55 7.64 20.52
CA ALA A 317 2.40 6.79 20.70
C ALA A 317 1.55 7.32 21.88
N ALA A 318 0.47 8.05 21.57
CA ALA A 318 -0.59 8.36 22.53
C ALA A 318 -1.39 7.08 22.80
N TRP A 319 -0.81 6.15 23.58
CA TRP A 319 -1.44 4.86 23.88
C TRP A 319 -1.38 4.51 25.37
N SER A 320 -2.39 3.74 25.78
CA SER A 320 -2.69 3.32 27.14
C SER A 320 -1.54 2.58 27.81
N SER A 321 -1.48 2.63 29.15
CA SER A 321 -0.46 2.01 30.00
C SER A 321 -0.17 0.53 29.68
N LEU A 322 -1.15 -0.22 29.19
CA LEU A 322 -1.01 -1.64 28.79
C LEU A 322 -0.13 -1.84 27.54
N SER A 323 -0.26 -0.98 26.54
CA SER A 323 0.58 -1.03 25.32
C SER A 323 2.03 -0.65 25.62
N ARG A 324 2.24 0.31 26.54
CA ARG A 324 3.55 0.67 27.08
C ARG A 324 4.21 -0.50 27.81
N GLN A 325 3.42 -1.35 28.46
CA GLN A 325 3.91 -2.57 29.10
C GLN A 325 4.39 -3.60 28.07
N PHE A 326 3.67 -3.77 26.96
CA PHE A 326 4.08 -4.61 25.82
C PHE A 326 5.29 -4.04 25.05
N GLN A 327 5.37 -2.73 24.83
CA GLN A 327 6.53 -2.08 24.22
C GLN A 327 7.75 -2.10 25.15
N SER A 328 7.56 -1.94 26.46
CA SER A 328 8.65 -2.10 27.43
C SER A 328 9.25 -3.51 27.41
N TRP A 329 8.44 -4.52 27.07
CA TRP A 329 8.92 -5.88 26.86
C TRP A 329 9.79 -5.99 25.60
N ARG A 330 9.41 -5.35 24.49
CA ARG A 330 10.23 -5.28 23.25
C ARG A 330 11.47 -4.38 23.37
N SER A 331 11.44 -3.31 24.17
CA SER A 331 12.62 -2.46 24.42
C SER A 331 13.76 -3.19 25.16
N ARG A 332 13.45 -4.32 25.84
CA ARG A 332 14.44 -5.18 26.52
C ARG A 332 15.18 -6.13 25.57
N VAL A 333 14.90 -6.09 24.27
CA VAL A 333 15.46 -6.99 23.25
C VAL A 333 16.74 -6.40 22.62
N SER A 334 17.22 -5.26 23.10
CA SER A 334 18.48 -4.67 22.64
C SER A 334 19.66 -5.64 22.84
N THR A 335 20.47 -5.82 21.80
CA THR A 335 21.70 -6.63 21.78
C THR A 335 22.93 -5.72 21.83
N SER A 336 24.13 -6.27 21.64
CA SER A 336 25.35 -5.47 21.42
C SER A 336 25.32 -4.64 20.14
N ASP A 337 24.60 -5.11 19.13
CA ASP A 337 24.62 -4.53 17.78
C ASP A 337 23.39 -3.65 17.51
N PHE A 338 22.26 -4.01 18.12
CA PHE A 338 20.96 -3.43 17.85
C PHE A 338 20.31 -2.89 19.12
N SER A 339 19.70 -1.71 19.05
CA SER A 339 18.82 -1.20 20.11
C SER A 339 17.41 -1.03 19.57
N VAL A 340 16.41 -1.43 20.36
CA VAL A 340 14.99 -1.31 19.98
C VAL A 340 14.33 -0.21 20.80
N VAL A 341 13.83 0.82 20.11
CA VAL A 341 13.09 1.93 20.72
C VAL A 341 11.75 2.06 19.99
N ASP A 342 10.65 1.98 20.74
CA ASP A 342 9.28 2.07 20.21
C ASP A 342 8.97 1.09 19.06
N GLY A 343 9.61 -0.09 19.07
CA GLY A 343 9.44 -1.12 18.04
C GLY A 343 10.30 -0.89 16.79
N LEU A 344 11.16 0.13 16.80
CA LEU A 344 12.11 0.43 15.74
C LEU A 344 13.53 0.01 16.15
N VAL A 345 14.23 -0.68 15.25
CA VAL A 345 15.63 -1.05 15.43
C VAL A 345 16.55 0.09 14.98
N PHE A 346 17.55 0.36 15.83
CA PHE A 346 18.64 1.30 15.60
C PHE A 346 19.97 0.55 15.70
N LEU A 347 20.92 0.91 14.83
CA LEU A 347 22.29 0.42 14.89
C LEU A 347 23.05 1.11 16.03
N GLN A 348 23.61 0.33 16.96
CA GLN A 348 24.41 0.89 18.05
C GLN A 348 25.76 1.43 17.57
N GLN A 349 26.37 0.77 16.58
CA GLN A 349 27.64 1.20 15.99
C GLN A 349 27.43 1.63 14.52
N PRO A 350 27.65 2.90 14.15
CA PRO A 350 27.33 3.41 12.82
C PRO A 350 28.13 2.79 11.66
N ASN A 351 29.35 2.30 11.90
CA ASN A 351 30.27 1.85 10.85
C ASN A 351 30.22 0.33 10.60
N THR A 352 29.35 -0.42 11.27
CA THR A 352 29.35 -1.89 11.22
C THR A 352 28.76 -2.49 9.95
N LEU A 353 27.97 -1.72 9.18
CA LEU A 353 27.34 -2.22 7.95
C LEU A 353 28.31 -2.42 6.76
N GLN A 354 29.59 -2.07 6.91
CA GLN A 354 30.60 -2.47 5.93
C GLN A 354 30.87 -3.98 5.93
N ASN A 355 30.52 -4.68 7.02
CA ASN A 355 30.51 -6.14 7.07
C ASN A 355 29.14 -6.66 6.59
N PRO A 356 29.06 -7.42 5.48
CA PRO A 356 27.82 -8.04 5.01
C PRO A 356 27.09 -8.87 6.06
N GLU A 357 27.84 -9.49 6.97
CA GLU A 357 27.31 -10.27 8.08
C GLU A 357 26.40 -9.46 9.00
N MET A 358 26.74 -8.20 9.27
CA MET A 358 25.94 -7.32 10.12
C MET A 358 24.58 -7.01 9.48
N LEU A 359 24.54 -6.87 8.14
CA LEU A 359 23.29 -6.70 7.40
C LEU A 359 22.42 -7.96 7.54
N LEU A 360 22.99 -9.15 7.33
CA LEU A 360 22.26 -10.41 7.47
C LEU A 360 21.72 -10.60 8.91
N ARG A 361 22.53 -10.29 9.92
CA ARG A 361 22.13 -10.29 11.34
C ARG A 361 21.01 -9.31 11.65
N LEU A 362 21.00 -8.13 11.02
CA LEU A 362 19.91 -7.15 11.17
C LEU A 362 18.58 -7.71 10.69
N PHE A 363 18.54 -8.33 9.50
CA PHE A 363 17.30 -8.90 8.96
C PHE A 363 16.88 -10.17 9.71
N HIS A 364 17.82 -10.99 10.17
CA HIS A 364 17.52 -12.08 11.10
C HIS A 364 16.87 -11.55 12.39
N PHE A 365 17.44 -10.51 12.99
CA PHE A 365 16.90 -9.88 14.19
C PHE A 365 15.48 -9.33 13.96
N MET A 366 15.23 -8.70 12.82
CA MET A 366 13.89 -8.26 12.44
C MET A 366 12.92 -9.45 12.33
N ALA A 367 13.33 -10.52 11.65
CA ALA A 367 12.52 -11.72 11.45
C ALA A 367 12.19 -12.43 12.78
N GLN A 368 13.13 -12.42 13.73
CA GLN A 368 12.95 -13.02 15.04
C GLN A 368 12.02 -12.17 15.94
N GLN A 369 12.20 -10.85 15.95
CA GLN A 369 11.60 -9.97 16.95
C GLN A 369 10.32 -9.25 16.48
N GLY A 370 10.06 -9.25 15.17
CA GLY A 370 8.92 -8.55 14.58
C GLY A 370 9.03 -7.04 14.72
N VAL A 371 10.24 -6.50 14.56
CA VAL A 371 10.56 -5.07 14.64
C VAL A 371 10.90 -4.52 13.27
N ARG A 372 10.68 -3.21 13.08
CA ARG A 372 10.99 -2.49 11.84
C ARG A 372 12.27 -1.69 11.99
N MET A 373 12.92 -1.32 10.88
CA MET A 373 14.04 -0.39 10.93
C MET A 373 13.58 1.03 11.19
N SER A 374 14.33 1.75 12.01
CA SER A 374 14.26 3.21 12.01
C SER A 374 14.73 3.78 10.67
N THR A 375 14.25 4.96 10.28
CA THR A 375 14.69 5.64 9.05
C THR A 375 16.21 5.85 8.99
N THR A 376 16.83 6.14 10.15
CA THR A 376 18.28 6.31 10.23
C THR A 376 19.03 5.01 9.95
N THR A 377 18.45 3.86 10.32
CA THR A 377 19.00 2.54 10.02
C THR A 377 18.79 2.18 8.56
N GLU A 378 17.58 2.39 8.02
CA GLU A 378 17.31 2.19 6.59
C GLU A 378 18.28 2.99 5.70
N TYR A 379 18.47 4.28 6.00
CA TYR A 379 19.39 5.14 5.25
C TYR A 379 20.82 4.62 5.27
N LYS A 380 21.28 4.08 6.41
CA LYS A 380 22.62 3.47 6.51
C LYS A 380 22.71 2.18 5.70
N VAL A 381 21.66 1.37 5.67
CA VAL A 381 21.60 0.18 4.81
C VAL A 381 21.70 0.61 3.34
N GLU A 382 20.94 1.62 2.92
CA GLU A 382 21.01 2.16 1.56
C GLU A 382 22.42 2.64 1.18
N GLN A 383 23.13 3.28 2.10
CA GLN A 383 24.53 3.71 1.88
C GLN A 383 25.51 2.55 1.76
N ALA A 384 25.24 1.41 2.40
CA ALA A 384 26.09 0.22 2.35
C ALA A 384 25.86 -0.62 1.08
N LEU A 385 24.69 -0.52 0.44
CA LEU A 385 24.31 -1.32 -0.74
C LEU A 385 25.32 -1.29 -1.89
N PRO A 386 25.90 -0.15 -2.32
CA PRO A 386 26.84 -0.14 -3.43
C PRO A 386 28.10 -0.97 -3.15
N SER A 387 28.59 -0.95 -1.90
CA SER A 387 29.75 -1.76 -1.49
C SER A 387 29.40 -3.24 -1.47
N LEU A 388 28.20 -3.58 -0.98
CA LEU A 388 27.73 -4.96 -0.97
C LEU A 388 27.50 -5.50 -2.39
N ALA A 389 26.99 -4.68 -3.30
CA ALA A 389 26.77 -5.04 -4.70
C ALA A 389 28.07 -5.35 -5.44
N ALA A 390 29.19 -4.74 -5.04
CA ALA A 390 30.50 -5.02 -5.63
C ALA A 390 31.03 -6.42 -5.25
N THR A 391 30.62 -6.97 -4.11
CA THR A 391 31.01 -8.31 -3.65
C THR A 391 29.87 -8.94 -2.85
N PRO A 392 28.81 -9.42 -3.52
CA PRO A 392 27.64 -9.95 -2.84
C PRO A 392 28.02 -11.24 -2.07
N PRO A 393 27.48 -11.43 -0.85
CA PRO A 393 27.62 -12.69 -0.12
C PRO A 393 27.14 -13.87 -0.96
N ARG A 394 27.79 -15.03 -0.78
CA ARG A 394 27.46 -16.28 -1.48
C ARG A 394 27.97 -17.49 -0.69
N GLY A 395 27.55 -18.67 -1.11
CA GLY A 395 27.94 -19.96 -0.57
C GLY A 395 27.24 -20.30 0.75
N ALA A 396 27.76 -21.32 1.42
CA ALA A 396 27.17 -21.90 2.63
C ALA A 396 26.96 -20.87 3.76
N GLU A 397 27.82 -19.85 3.87
CA GLU A 397 27.66 -18.79 4.87
C GLU A 397 26.37 -17.97 4.64
N LEU A 398 26.09 -17.59 3.39
CA LEU A 398 24.84 -16.91 3.05
C LEU A 398 23.64 -17.81 3.33
N TRP A 399 23.73 -19.10 2.98
CA TRP A 399 22.67 -20.06 3.26
C TRP A 399 22.40 -20.18 4.77
N LEU A 400 23.44 -20.22 5.60
CA LEU A 400 23.32 -20.29 7.06
C LEU A 400 22.49 -19.13 7.63
N TYR A 401 22.76 -17.90 7.18
CA TYR A 401 21.97 -16.74 7.61
C TYR A 401 20.54 -16.74 7.06
N LEU A 402 20.37 -17.13 5.79
CA LEU A 402 19.05 -17.16 5.17
C LEU A 402 18.16 -18.23 5.80
N GLN A 403 18.65 -19.46 5.98
CA GLN A 403 17.87 -20.54 6.59
C GLN A 403 17.41 -20.18 8.00
N GLU A 404 18.31 -19.62 8.83
CA GLU A 404 17.99 -19.19 10.19
C GLU A 404 16.96 -18.06 10.21
N THR A 405 16.98 -17.18 9.20
CA THR A 405 16.04 -16.06 9.05
C THR A 405 14.67 -16.52 8.56
N LEU A 406 14.65 -17.43 7.57
CA LEU A 406 13.42 -17.90 6.91
C LEU A 406 12.48 -18.64 7.87
N VAL A 407 13.03 -19.33 8.87
CA VAL A 407 12.26 -20.08 9.87
C VAL A 407 11.75 -19.20 11.03
N GLN A 408 12.07 -17.90 11.07
CA GLN A 408 11.60 -17.02 12.14
C GLN A 408 10.15 -16.52 11.89
N PRO A 409 9.37 -16.25 12.96
CA PRO A 409 7.95 -15.91 12.84
C PRO A 409 7.62 -14.68 11.97
N HIS A 410 8.56 -13.73 11.86
CA HIS A 410 8.41 -12.50 11.08
C HIS A 410 9.30 -12.47 9.82
N ALA A 411 9.69 -13.64 9.29
CA ALA A 411 10.53 -13.74 8.10
C ALA A 411 9.98 -12.96 6.90
N ALA A 412 8.66 -13.02 6.66
CA ALA A 412 8.03 -12.28 5.56
C ALA A 412 8.22 -10.75 5.68
N ASP A 413 8.15 -10.19 6.89
CA ASP A 413 8.36 -8.76 7.13
C ASP A 413 9.83 -8.37 6.87
N ALA A 414 10.77 -9.22 7.29
CA ALA A 414 12.19 -9.03 6.99
C ALA A 414 12.46 -9.12 5.48
N LEU A 415 11.90 -10.11 4.78
CA LEU A 415 12.03 -10.27 3.34
C LEU A 415 11.45 -9.08 2.57
N ARG A 416 10.28 -8.57 2.97
CA ARG A 416 9.71 -7.33 2.40
C ARG A 416 10.63 -6.13 2.59
N ALA A 417 11.23 -6.00 3.78
CA ALA A 417 12.19 -4.93 4.06
C ALA A 417 13.48 -5.07 3.22
N MET A 418 14.02 -6.29 3.08
CA MET A 418 15.15 -6.57 2.20
C MET A 418 14.81 -6.25 0.75
N ASN A 419 13.62 -6.60 0.27
CA ASN A 419 13.17 -6.33 -1.10
C ASN A 419 12.99 -4.82 -1.35
N ALA A 420 12.36 -4.10 -0.40
CA ALA A 420 12.17 -2.66 -0.48
C ALA A 420 13.50 -1.89 -0.55
N LEU A 421 14.53 -2.39 0.14
CA LEU A 421 15.89 -1.86 0.11
C LEU A 421 16.76 -2.45 -1.01
N ARG A 422 16.20 -3.25 -1.93
CA ARG A 422 16.92 -3.92 -3.04
C ARG A 422 18.03 -4.87 -2.59
N LEU A 423 18.05 -5.26 -1.33
CA LEU A 423 18.99 -6.24 -0.79
C LEU A 423 18.60 -7.67 -1.20
N LEU A 424 17.31 -8.02 -1.13
CA LEU A 424 16.85 -9.36 -1.47
C LEU A 424 17.20 -9.77 -2.92
N PRO A 425 16.88 -8.98 -3.96
CA PRO A 425 17.27 -9.30 -5.34
C PRO A 425 18.78 -9.18 -5.59
N LEU A 426 19.55 -8.59 -4.67
CA LEU A 426 21.01 -8.58 -4.72
C LEU A 426 21.59 -9.90 -4.20
N LEU A 427 21.01 -10.46 -3.13
CA LEU A 427 21.40 -11.76 -2.56
C LEU A 427 20.90 -12.94 -3.40
N LEU A 428 19.66 -12.85 -3.89
CA LEU A 428 18.97 -13.86 -4.70
C LEU A 428 18.49 -13.23 -6.03
N PRO A 429 19.37 -13.13 -7.03
CA PRO A 429 19.06 -12.49 -8.33
C PRO A 429 17.86 -13.09 -9.06
N GLU A 430 17.51 -14.34 -8.80
CA GLU A 430 16.35 -15.05 -9.34
C GLU A 430 15.03 -14.32 -9.07
N LEU A 431 14.96 -13.59 -7.94
CA LEU A 431 13.75 -12.89 -7.52
C LEU A 431 13.58 -11.54 -8.24
N LYS A 432 14.60 -11.05 -8.94
CA LYS A 432 14.57 -9.74 -9.61
C LYS A 432 13.46 -9.67 -10.66
N GLY A 433 13.20 -10.77 -11.38
CA GLY A 433 12.18 -10.81 -12.43
C GLY A 433 10.75 -10.65 -11.91
N ILE A 434 10.50 -11.13 -10.70
CA ILE A 434 9.16 -11.14 -10.07
C ILE A 434 8.88 -9.90 -9.20
N GLU A 435 9.86 -9.00 -9.04
CA GLU A 435 9.66 -7.79 -8.24
C GLU A 435 8.55 -6.91 -8.83
N ALA A 436 7.52 -6.68 -8.01
CA ALA A 436 6.30 -5.97 -8.38
C ALA A 436 5.70 -6.48 -9.71
N LEU A 437 5.91 -7.77 -10.02
CA LEU A 437 5.46 -8.37 -11.26
C LEU A 437 3.97 -8.64 -11.19
N VAL A 438 3.27 -8.04 -12.15
CA VAL A 438 1.86 -8.24 -12.39
C VAL A 438 1.67 -9.38 -13.38
N VAL A 439 1.17 -10.51 -12.90
CA VAL A 439 0.71 -11.63 -13.74
C VAL A 439 -0.80 -11.68 -13.67
N ARG A 440 -1.46 -11.59 -14.84
CA ARG A 440 -2.91 -11.63 -14.90
C ARG A 440 -3.40 -13.05 -14.70
N ASP A 441 -3.93 -13.30 -13.53
CA ASP A 441 -4.68 -14.49 -13.21
C ASP A 441 -5.95 -14.08 -12.45
N PHE A 442 -7.07 -14.76 -12.73
CA PHE A 442 -8.39 -14.44 -12.17
C PHE A 442 -8.45 -14.62 -10.65
N TYR A 443 -7.54 -15.39 -10.07
CA TYR A 443 -7.57 -15.72 -8.65
C TYR A 443 -6.62 -14.86 -7.81
N HIS A 444 -5.47 -14.48 -8.36
CA HIS A 444 -4.42 -13.76 -7.63
C HIS A 444 -4.82 -12.32 -7.37
N ARG A 445 -4.66 -11.88 -6.12
CA ARG A 445 -4.91 -10.49 -5.72
C ARG A 445 -3.63 -9.66 -5.65
N TYR A 446 -2.46 -10.30 -5.54
CA TYR A 446 -1.18 -9.65 -5.25
C TYR A 446 -0.15 -9.86 -6.36
N THR A 447 0.88 -9.00 -6.42
CA THR A 447 2.05 -9.23 -7.28
C THR A 447 2.78 -10.52 -6.88
N VAL A 448 3.55 -11.08 -7.81
CA VAL A 448 4.17 -12.41 -7.62
C VAL A 448 5.11 -12.44 -6.40
N ASP A 449 5.93 -11.41 -6.21
CA ASP A 449 6.81 -11.27 -5.04
C ASP A 449 6.04 -11.17 -3.73
N GLU A 450 5.02 -10.33 -3.66
CA GLU A 450 4.19 -10.19 -2.45
C GLU A 450 3.43 -11.48 -2.14
N HIS A 451 2.96 -12.19 -3.16
CA HIS A 451 2.32 -13.49 -3.01
C HIS A 451 3.26 -14.50 -2.32
N SER A 452 4.53 -14.60 -2.75
CA SER A 452 5.53 -15.45 -2.10
C SER A 452 5.74 -15.08 -0.62
N PHE A 453 5.81 -13.78 -0.30
CA PHE A 453 5.94 -13.32 1.09
C PHE A 453 4.71 -13.64 1.93
N LEU A 454 3.51 -13.48 1.37
CA LEU A 454 2.25 -13.83 2.05
C LEU A 454 2.15 -15.34 2.30
N ALA A 455 2.61 -16.17 1.38
CA ALA A 455 2.63 -17.62 1.58
C ALA A 455 3.53 -18.01 2.77
N ILE A 456 4.72 -17.43 2.85
CA ILE A 456 5.64 -17.59 3.99
C ILE A 456 4.99 -17.10 5.30
N GLU A 457 4.35 -15.93 5.28
CA GLU A 457 3.63 -15.35 6.42
C GLU A 457 2.49 -16.24 6.90
N HIS A 458 1.76 -16.87 5.98
CA HIS A 458 0.67 -17.79 6.31
C HIS A 458 1.15 -19.05 7.02
N LEU A 459 2.29 -19.62 6.62
CA LEU A 459 2.88 -20.76 7.34
C LEU A 459 3.32 -20.37 8.75
N HIS A 460 4.02 -19.24 8.91
CA HIS A 460 4.47 -18.78 10.23
C HIS A 460 3.30 -18.53 11.20
N ARG A 461 2.17 -18.04 10.68
CA ARG A 461 0.97 -17.78 11.48
C ARG A 461 0.16 -19.01 11.87
N LEU A 462 0.47 -20.20 11.33
CA LEU A 462 -0.29 -21.42 11.63
C LEU A 462 -0.34 -21.72 13.14
N ARG A 463 0.79 -21.55 13.83
CA ARG A 463 0.94 -21.87 15.27
C ARG A 463 0.10 -20.99 16.18
N ASP A 464 -0.14 -19.74 15.79
CA ASP A 464 -0.90 -18.76 16.59
C ASP A 464 -2.39 -18.71 16.20
N SER A 465 -2.77 -19.41 15.13
CA SER A 465 -4.12 -19.37 14.58
C SER A 465 -5.13 -20.14 15.43
N GLN A 466 -6.34 -19.59 15.53
CA GLN A 466 -7.48 -20.24 16.19
C GLN A 466 -8.28 -21.15 15.25
N SER A 467 -7.98 -21.11 13.94
CA SER A 467 -8.59 -21.97 12.94
C SER A 467 -8.24 -23.44 13.21
N GLU A 468 -9.25 -24.31 13.19
CA GLU A 468 -9.04 -25.76 13.33
C GLU A 468 -8.12 -26.31 12.23
N TRP A 469 -8.30 -25.87 10.99
CA TRP A 469 -7.47 -26.29 9.87
C TRP A 469 -6.03 -25.84 10.06
N ASP A 470 -5.83 -24.58 10.45
CA ASP A 470 -4.49 -24.02 10.63
C ASP A 470 -3.72 -24.78 11.71
N ARG A 471 -4.39 -25.19 12.81
CA ARG A 471 -3.76 -26.02 13.85
C ARG A 471 -3.31 -27.38 13.33
N ARG A 472 -4.11 -28.05 12.49
CA ARG A 472 -3.74 -29.33 11.86
C ARG A 472 -2.53 -29.20 10.93
N PHE A 473 -2.46 -28.12 10.15
CA PHE A 473 -1.27 -27.86 9.32
C PHE A 473 -0.07 -27.37 10.15
N ALA A 474 -0.29 -26.73 11.31
CA ALA A 474 0.77 -26.38 12.26
C ALA A 474 1.45 -27.62 12.85
N GLU A 475 0.68 -28.67 13.16
CA GLU A 475 1.19 -29.97 13.59
C GLU A 475 2.09 -30.57 12.51
N LEU A 476 1.60 -30.62 11.26
CA LEU A 476 2.38 -31.12 10.12
C LEU A 476 3.67 -30.31 9.88
N LEU A 477 3.62 -28.99 10.05
CA LEU A 477 4.81 -28.12 9.97
C LEU A 477 5.83 -28.43 11.07
N GLY A 478 5.37 -28.85 12.26
CA GLY A 478 6.23 -29.26 13.37
C GLY A 478 6.91 -30.62 13.16
N GLU A 479 6.45 -31.42 12.20
CA GLU A 479 7.01 -32.73 11.84
C GLU A 479 8.07 -32.68 10.73
N LEU A 480 8.35 -31.49 10.17
CA LEU A 480 9.35 -31.33 9.11
C LEU A 480 10.77 -31.44 9.68
N GLU A 481 11.63 -32.14 8.96
CA GLU A 481 13.06 -32.26 9.29
C GLU A 481 13.84 -31.01 8.87
N GLN A 482 13.51 -30.44 7.71
CA GLN A 482 14.20 -29.29 7.10
C GLN A 482 13.19 -28.20 6.67
N PRO A 483 12.52 -27.52 7.62
CA PRO A 483 11.51 -26.50 7.30
C PRO A 483 12.06 -25.34 6.45
N GLU A 484 13.33 -24.99 6.60
CA GLU A 484 14.02 -23.95 5.83
C GLU A 484 13.95 -24.17 4.31
N LEU A 485 14.01 -25.42 3.84
CA LEU A 485 13.90 -25.73 2.41
C LEU A 485 12.49 -25.50 1.88
N LEU A 486 11.46 -25.74 2.70
CA LEU A 486 10.08 -25.41 2.35
C LEU A 486 9.90 -23.89 2.20
N TYR A 487 10.46 -23.10 3.12
CA TYR A 487 10.40 -21.64 3.02
C TYR A 487 11.18 -21.10 1.83
N LEU A 488 12.36 -21.67 1.52
CA LEU A 488 13.11 -21.32 0.32
C LEU A 488 12.34 -21.70 -0.96
N ALA A 489 11.69 -22.87 -0.98
CA ALA A 489 10.83 -23.29 -2.09
C ALA A 489 9.66 -22.33 -2.28
N LEU A 490 8.98 -21.90 -1.21
CA LEU A 490 7.93 -20.88 -1.28
C LEU A 490 8.41 -19.54 -1.82
N LEU A 491 9.65 -19.16 -1.52
CA LEU A 491 10.24 -17.94 -2.06
C LEU A 491 10.50 -18.05 -3.58
N LEU A 492 10.80 -19.24 -4.09
CA LEU A 492 11.22 -19.49 -5.48
C LEU A 492 10.14 -20.08 -6.40
N HIS A 493 9.05 -20.63 -5.85
CA HIS A 493 8.10 -21.49 -6.59
C HIS A 493 7.56 -20.84 -7.88
N ASP A 494 7.34 -19.53 -7.83
CA ASP A 494 6.78 -18.73 -8.90
C ASP A 494 7.81 -17.84 -9.64
N SER A 495 9.09 -17.97 -9.33
CA SER A 495 10.17 -17.14 -9.91
C SER A 495 10.21 -17.19 -11.44
N GLY A 496 9.82 -18.32 -12.04
CA GLY A 496 9.77 -18.49 -13.50
C GLY A 496 8.63 -17.74 -14.20
N LYS A 497 7.66 -17.16 -13.48
CA LYS A 497 6.57 -16.36 -14.09
C LYS A 497 7.06 -15.10 -14.82
N ALA A 498 8.29 -14.67 -14.55
CA ALA A 498 8.92 -13.55 -15.24
C ALA A 498 9.40 -13.89 -16.66
N SER A 499 9.58 -15.17 -16.99
CA SER A 499 10.15 -15.60 -18.26
C SER A 499 9.09 -15.66 -19.39
N PRO A 500 9.26 -14.89 -20.48
CA PRO A 500 8.32 -14.93 -21.60
C PRO A 500 8.52 -16.19 -22.46
N GLY A 501 7.45 -16.96 -22.68
CA GLY A 501 7.39 -18.00 -23.72
C GLY A 501 7.82 -19.42 -23.34
N GLU A 502 8.41 -19.62 -22.16
CA GLU A 502 8.68 -20.95 -21.59
C GLU A 502 7.59 -21.33 -20.56
N SER A 503 7.47 -22.62 -20.24
CA SER A 503 6.70 -23.02 -19.06
C SER A 503 7.34 -22.37 -17.83
N HIS A 504 6.56 -21.63 -17.02
CA HIS A 504 7.09 -20.98 -15.82
C HIS A 504 7.72 -21.98 -14.84
N VAL A 505 7.31 -23.25 -14.88
CA VAL A 505 7.93 -24.33 -14.12
C VAL A 505 9.35 -24.61 -14.62
N ASP A 506 9.57 -24.71 -15.94
CA ASP A 506 10.88 -25.00 -16.52
C ASP A 506 11.86 -23.84 -16.27
N ALA A 507 11.40 -22.60 -16.47
CA ALA A 507 12.16 -21.40 -16.13
C ALA A 507 12.45 -21.32 -14.62
N GLY A 508 11.45 -21.63 -13.79
CA GLY A 508 11.58 -21.66 -12.33
C GLY A 508 12.60 -22.69 -11.86
N LEU A 509 12.67 -23.85 -12.52
CA LEU A 509 13.68 -24.88 -12.25
C LEU A 509 15.08 -24.38 -12.58
N GLN A 510 15.31 -23.74 -13.72
CA GLN A 510 16.63 -23.18 -14.08
C GLN A 510 17.11 -22.11 -13.06
N LEU A 511 16.18 -21.25 -12.62
CA LEU A 511 16.44 -20.26 -11.58
C LEU A 511 16.76 -20.95 -10.24
N THR A 512 15.99 -21.97 -9.88
CA THR A 512 16.19 -22.74 -8.65
C THR A 512 17.56 -23.43 -8.62
N GLU A 513 18.01 -23.99 -9.75
CA GLU A 513 19.35 -24.56 -9.86
C GLU A 513 20.44 -23.52 -9.64
N SER A 514 20.29 -22.34 -10.27
CA SER A 514 21.22 -21.22 -10.10
C SER A 514 21.27 -20.73 -8.64
N CYS A 515 20.12 -20.73 -7.97
CA CYS A 515 20.00 -20.39 -6.55
C CYS A 515 20.70 -21.41 -5.65
N ALA A 516 20.43 -22.70 -5.86
CA ALA A 516 21.02 -23.78 -5.10
C ALA A 516 22.56 -23.79 -5.20
N GLU A 517 23.10 -23.57 -6.41
CA GLU A 517 24.54 -23.47 -6.64
C GLU A 517 25.16 -22.26 -5.93
N ARG A 518 24.48 -21.12 -5.93
CA ARG A 518 24.97 -19.91 -5.26
C ARG A 518 24.96 -20.04 -3.74
N LEU A 519 23.97 -20.74 -3.20
CA LEU A 519 23.84 -21.02 -1.78
C LEU A 519 24.74 -22.17 -1.32
N ASP A 520 25.39 -22.88 -2.24
CA ASP A 520 26.22 -24.06 -1.97
C ASP A 520 25.43 -25.13 -1.21
N LEU A 521 24.18 -25.37 -1.63
CA LEU A 521 23.35 -26.42 -1.08
C LEU A 521 23.94 -27.79 -1.39
N ASP A 522 23.89 -28.70 -0.42
CA ASP A 522 24.31 -30.07 -0.67
C ASP A 522 23.37 -30.76 -1.68
N PRO A 523 23.80 -31.88 -2.30
CA PRO A 523 23.02 -32.52 -3.36
C PRO A 523 21.61 -32.95 -2.96
N VAL A 524 21.37 -33.34 -1.69
CA VAL A 524 20.07 -33.82 -1.21
C VAL A 524 19.12 -32.65 -1.03
N ASP A 525 19.60 -31.58 -0.41
CA ASP A 525 18.85 -30.34 -0.22
C ASP A 525 18.49 -29.70 -1.57
N ARG A 526 19.45 -29.67 -2.51
CA ARG A 526 19.25 -29.20 -3.89
C ARG A 526 18.18 -30.01 -4.61
N GLU A 527 18.20 -31.34 -4.51
CA GLU A 527 17.19 -32.20 -5.14
C GLU A 527 15.79 -31.96 -4.55
N THR A 528 15.70 -31.81 -3.23
CA THR A 528 14.45 -31.52 -2.52
C THR A 528 13.87 -30.17 -2.94
N LEU A 529 14.70 -29.12 -2.96
CA LEU A 529 14.29 -27.79 -3.41
C LEU A 529 13.80 -27.80 -4.87
N ARG A 530 14.58 -28.43 -5.76
CA ARG A 530 14.21 -28.62 -7.17
C ARG A 530 12.87 -29.35 -7.30
N TYR A 531 12.66 -30.41 -6.53
CA TYR A 531 11.42 -31.17 -6.54
C TYR A 531 10.21 -30.31 -6.13
N LEU A 532 10.33 -29.57 -5.03
CA LEU A 532 9.24 -28.73 -4.51
C LEU A 532 8.84 -27.65 -5.51
N VAL A 533 9.82 -26.94 -6.09
CA VAL A 533 9.54 -25.93 -7.12
C VAL A 533 9.00 -26.57 -8.40
N GLY A 534 9.54 -27.71 -8.84
CA GLY A 534 9.06 -28.40 -10.04
C GLY A 534 7.66 -28.98 -9.91
N SER A 535 7.26 -29.36 -8.70
CA SER A 535 6.01 -30.08 -8.43
C SER A 535 4.96 -29.26 -7.70
N HIS A 536 5.16 -27.95 -7.51
CA HIS A 536 4.30 -27.11 -6.66
C HIS A 536 2.82 -27.11 -7.06
N LEU A 537 2.50 -27.38 -8.34
CA LEU A 537 1.13 -27.47 -8.85
C LEU A 537 0.52 -28.88 -8.78
N GLU A 538 1.32 -29.94 -8.53
CA GLU A 538 0.88 -31.34 -8.62
C GLU A 538 -0.25 -31.66 -7.62
N MET A 539 -0.11 -31.20 -6.38
CA MET A 539 -1.13 -31.46 -5.36
C MET A 539 -2.44 -30.71 -5.63
N SER A 540 -2.33 -29.45 -6.04
CA SER A 540 -3.51 -28.66 -6.47
C SER A 540 -4.20 -29.28 -7.69
N ALA A 541 -3.44 -29.84 -8.64
CA ALA A 541 -3.98 -30.57 -9.79
C ALA A 541 -4.68 -31.87 -9.37
N ALA A 542 -4.10 -32.64 -8.45
CA ALA A 542 -4.70 -33.86 -7.90
C ALA A 542 -6.00 -33.59 -7.12
N MET A 543 -6.10 -32.45 -6.41
CA MET A 543 -7.31 -32.01 -5.72
C MET A 543 -8.47 -31.61 -6.65
N ARG A 544 -8.21 -31.37 -7.95
CA ARG A 544 -9.28 -31.11 -8.94
C ARG A 544 -9.98 -32.38 -9.39
N ARG A 545 -9.40 -33.55 -9.10
CA ARG A 545 -9.99 -34.88 -9.32
C ARG A 545 -10.60 -35.39 -8.01
N ASP A 546 -11.25 -36.54 -8.08
CA ASP A 546 -11.76 -37.19 -6.87
C ASP A 546 -10.58 -37.61 -5.97
N VAL A 547 -10.50 -37.04 -4.77
CA VAL A 547 -9.47 -37.35 -3.78
C VAL A 547 -9.69 -38.70 -3.10
N PHE A 548 -10.86 -39.33 -3.31
CA PHE A 548 -11.19 -40.66 -2.82
C PHE A 548 -10.98 -41.76 -3.88
N ASP A 549 -10.70 -41.40 -5.14
CA ASP A 549 -10.36 -42.37 -6.19
C ASP A 549 -8.96 -42.96 -5.94
N PRO A 550 -8.84 -44.29 -5.69
CA PRO A 550 -7.56 -44.93 -5.44
C PRO A 550 -6.55 -44.76 -6.57
N ALA A 551 -7.00 -44.67 -7.84
CA ALA A 551 -6.10 -44.50 -8.98
C ALA A 551 -5.47 -43.11 -8.98
N ASN A 552 -6.23 -42.08 -8.61
CA ASN A 552 -5.75 -40.71 -8.47
C ASN A 552 -4.74 -40.61 -7.31
N VAL A 553 -5.07 -41.19 -6.15
CA VAL A 553 -4.19 -41.21 -4.97
C VAL A 553 -2.87 -41.93 -5.28
N MET A 554 -2.93 -43.11 -5.91
CA MET A 554 -1.75 -43.88 -6.30
C MET A 554 -0.86 -43.08 -7.24
N SER A 555 -1.42 -42.55 -8.33
CA SER A 555 -0.66 -41.77 -9.32
C SER A 555 0.00 -40.53 -8.70
N PHE A 556 -0.67 -39.87 -7.77
CA PHE A 556 -0.09 -38.73 -7.04
C PHE A 556 1.01 -39.19 -6.08
N ALA A 557 0.77 -40.22 -5.26
CA ALA A 557 1.74 -40.72 -4.29
C ALA A 557 3.02 -41.24 -4.97
N GLU A 558 2.92 -41.95 -6.09
CA GLU A 558 4.07 -42.42 -6.87
C GLU A 558 4.93 -41.27 -7.40
N LYS A 559 4.32 -40.15 -7.82
CA LYS A 559 5.05 -38.95 -8.25
C LYS A 559 5.79 -38.26 -7.09
N VAL A 560 5.23 -38.31 -5.88
CA VAL A 560 5.84 -37.69 -4.69
C VAL A 560 6.97 -38.54 -4.13
N GLY A 561 6.76 -39.85 -4.07
CA GLY A 561 7.78 -40.85 -3.76
C GLY A 561 8.20 -40.93 -2.29
N VAL A 562 8.43 -39.80 -1.62
CA VAL A 562 9.02 -39.74 -0.27
C VAL A 562 8.06 -39.03 0.71
N PRO A 563 7.84 -39.57 1.93
CA PRO A 563 6.95 -38.96 2.92
C PRO A 563 7.30 -37.51 3.26
N GLU A 564 8.58 -37.17 3.39
CA GLU A 564 8.99 -35.80 3.72
C GLU A 564 8.62 -34.79 2.62
N ARG A 565 8.82 -35.17 1.35
CA ARG A 565 8.38 -34.37 0.20
C ARG A 565 6.86 -34.19 0.18
N LEU A 566 6.10 -35.20 0.60
CA LEU A 566 4.65 -35.13 0.70
C LEU A 566 4.19 -34.12 1.76
N LYS A 567 4.84 -34.10 2.95
CA LYS A 567 4.54 -33.10 3.98
C LYS A 567 4.82 -31.69 3.47
N MET A 568 6.01 -31.47 2.90
CA MET A 568 6.43 -30.18 2.37
C MET A 568 5.52 -29.70 1.24
N LEU A 569 5.18 -30.56 0.27
CA LEU A 569 4.29 -30.20 -0.83
C LEU A 569 2.87 -29.86 -0.35
N CYS A 570 2.37 -30.58 0.66
CA CYS A 570 1.08 -30.29 1.30
C CYS A 570 1.07 -28.89 1.94
N LEU A 571 2.09 -28.56 2.73
CA LEU A 571 2.22 -27.25 3.36
C LEU A 571 2.43 -26.13 2.33
N LEU A 572 3.23 -26.38 1.29
CA LEU A 572 3.45 -25.46 0.18
C LEU A 572 2.13 -25.12 -0.50
N THR A 573 1.36 -26.13 -0.92
CA THR A 573 0.05 -25.95 -1.56
C THR A 573 -0.94 -25.25 -0.63
N TYR A 574 -0.94 -25.58 0.66
CA TYR A 574 -1.79 -24.90 1.63
C TYR A 574 -1.48 -23.39 1.71
N ALA A 575 -0.20 -23.05 1.81
CA ALA A 575 0.28 -21.68 1.93
C ALA A 575 0.04 -20.86 0.65
N ASP A 576 0.37 -21.44 -0.50
CA ASP A 576 0.15 -20.87 -1.83
C ASP A 576 -1.33 -20.50 -2.03
N VAL A 577 -2.24 -21.47 -1.88
CA VAL A 577 -3.68 -21.23 -2.04
C VAL A 577 -4.20 -20.16 -1.07
N LYS A 578 -3.66 -20.08 0.15
CA LYS A 578 -4.06 -19.06 1.14
C LYS A 578 -3.53 -17.66 0.78
N ALA A 579 -2.38 -17.58 0.13
CA ALA A 579 -1.74 -16.34 -0.31
C ALA A 579 -2.35 -15.76 -1.60
N VAL A 580 -3.14 -16.53 -2.35
CA VAL A 580 -3.83 -16.07 -3.56
C VAL A 580 -4.77 -14.90 -3.27
N ASN A 581 -5.68 -15.06 -2.29
CA ASN A 581 -6.53 -14.02 -1.72
C ASN A 581 -7.17 -14.50 -0.39
N PRO A 582 -7.72 -13.61 0.45
CA PRO A 582 -8.25 -13.97 1.77
C PRO A 582 -9.37 -15.02 1.79
N GLU A 583 -10.08 -15.22 0.68
CA GLU A 583 -11.23 -16.12 0.57
C GLU A 583 -10.88 -17.41 -0.20
N ALA A 584 -9.66 -17.52 -0.72
CA ALA A 584 -9.25 -18.61 -1.60
C ALA A 584 -9.20 -19.96 -0.89
N MET A 585 -8.71 -20.00 0.36
CA MET A 585 -8.64 -21.21 1.18
C MET A 585 -9.94 -21.41 1.98
N THR A 586 -10.87 -22.18 1.42
CA THR A 586 -12.12 -22.54 2.10
C THR A 586 -11.95 -23.78 2.99
N PRO A 587 -12.79 -23.99 4.01
CA PRO A 587 -12.77 -25.21 4.82
C PRO A 587 -12.84 -26.50 4.00
N TRP A 588 -13.61 -26.49 2.90
CA TRP A 588 -13.72 -27.63 2.01
C TRP A 588 -12.42 -27.92 1.24
N LYS A 589 -11.72 -26.88 0.74
CA LYS A 589 -10.42 -27.06 0.10
C LYS A 589 -9.37 -27.58 1.10
N ALA A 590 -9.39 -27.05 2.32
CA ALA A 590 -8.50 -27.50 3.39
C ALA A 590 -8.73 -28.98 3.76
N ASP A 591 -10.00 -29.43 3.83
CA ASP A 591 -10.29 -30.85 4.05
C ASP A 591 -9.82 -31.70 2.87
N ASN A 592 -10.13 -31.35 1.62
CA ASN A 592 -9.68 -32.11 0.45
C ASN A 592 -8.16 -32.23 0.39
N LEU A 593 -7.42 -31.15 0.69
CA LEU A 593 -5.97 -31.16 0.75
C LEU A 593 -5.47 -32.17 1.80
N ARG A 594 -6.05 -32.14 3.00
CA ARG A 594 -5.71 -33.06 4.08
C ARG A 594 -6.08 -34.51 3.76
N GLN A 595 -7.22 -34.76 3.14
CA GLN A 595 -7.66 -36.11 2.77
C GLN A 595 -6.72 -36.72 1.73
N LEU A 596 -6.34 -35.94 0.71
CA LEU A 596 -5.35 -36.36 -0.28
C LEU A 596 -4.00 -36.65 0.37
N TYR A 597 -3.53 -35.78 1.27
CA TYR A 597 -2.30 -36.00 2.05
C TYR A 597 -2.34 -37.33 2.81
N ILE A 598 -3.40 -37.58 3.58
CA ILE A 598 -3.53 -38.81 4.39
C ILE A 598 -3.60 -40.05 3.49
N ALA A 599 -4.36 -40.00 2.41
CA ALA A 599 -4.49 -41.11 1.48
C ALA A 599 -3.14 -41.45 0.82
N ALA A 600 -2.39 -40.43 0.39
CA ALA A 600 -1.05 -40.60 -0.19
C ALA A 600 -0.03 -41.10 0.85
N ALA A 601 -0.06 -40.58 2.07
CA ALA A 601 0.81 -41.02 3.15
C ALA A 601 0.58 -42.51 3.47
N ASN A 602 -0.69 -42.92 3.59
CA ASN A 602 -1.05 -44.31 3.82
C ASN A 602 -0.58 -45.23 2.68
N TYR A 603 -0.66 -44.77 1.44
CA TYR A 603 -0.16 -45.52 0.28
C TYR A 603 1.36 -45.71 0.38
N LEU A 604 2.11 -44.63 0.61
CA LEU A 604 3.58 -44.68 0.73
C LEU A 604 4.05 -45.60 1.87
N SER A 605 3.36 -45.59 3.02
CA SER A 605 3.68 -46.50 4.13
C SER A 605 3.44 -47.97 3.77
N ARG A 606 2.29 -48.30 3.15
CA ARG A 606 1.98 -49.69 2.76
C ARG A 606 2.94 -50.24 1.71
N SER A 607 3.27 -49.43 0.70
CA SER A 607 4.22 -49.84 -0.34
C SER A 607 5.64 -50.03 0.20
N ALA A 608 6.03 -49.31 1.25
CA ALA A 608 7.29 -49.55 1.94
C ALA A 608 7.28 -50.90 2.65
N ASP A 609 6.22 -51.22 3.40
CA ASP A 609 6.06 -52.52 4.07
C ASP A 609 6.05 -53.69 3.06
N GLU A 610 5.33 -53.55 1.94
CA GLU A 610 5.27 -54.56 0.88
C GLU A 610 6.64 -54.82 0.24
N ARG A 611 7.44 -53.78 -0.02
CA ARG A 611 8.80 -53.93 -0.58
C ARG A 611 9.75 -54.64 0.38
N VAL A 612 9.68 -54.31 1.68
CA VAL A 612 10.50 -54.97 2.70
C VAL A 612 10.15 -56.46 2.83
N HIS A 613 8.88 -56.83 2.65
CA HIS A 613 8.42 -58.21 2.74
C HIS A 613 8.54 -59.04 1.45
N THR A 614 8.83 -58.42 0.30
CA THR A 614 9.09 -59.13 -0.96
C THR A 614 10.58 -59.46 -1.21
N ASP A 615 11.48 -58.84 -0.45
CA ASP A 615 12.94 -59.07 -0.52
C ASP A 615 13.43 -60.12 0.51
N ASP A 616 12.51 -60.74 1.27
CA ASP A 616 12.70 -61.98 2.07
C ASP A 616 12.13 -63.19 1.32
#